data_AF-A0A0L0LIY3-F1
#
_entry.id   AF-A0A0L0LIY3-F1
#
_cell.length_a   1.000
_cell.length_b   1.000
_cell.length_c   1.000
_cell.angle_alpha   90.00
_cell.angle_beta   90.00
_cell.angle_gamma   90.00
#
_symmetry.space_group_name_H-M   'P 1'
#
loop_
_entity.id
_entity.type
_entity.pdbx_description
1 polymer ?
#
loop_
_entity_poly.entity_id
_entity_poly.type
_entity_poly.pdbx_seq_one_letter_code
_entity_poly.pdbx_strand_id
1 'polypeptide(L)'
;MKKVYIVGILTTIVLILGVFYFAQNNSGVDLTTVTVQFLPDNSTYGKGTLTPQQQQIKDVAFSLLQKFNHASEENRDGYTLLGVGHTYVVMRYYPATSLFPRDYVIDLKKRTVHGLETGYSFQTRDTIVYIFSKRIAYLKLDQGFSIELPNSLLGADETYEPSDGLLPKPEVIQTESSFAVSIFTNESEYGSVEHKKVREQTFQIP
;
A
#
# COMPACT_ATOMS: atom_id res chain seq x y z
N MET A 1 -59.40 -29.98 25.16
CA MET A 1 -58.51 -28.97 24.54
C MET A 1 -57.08 -29.24 24.97
N LYS A 2 -56.26 -29.85 24.10
CA LYS A 2 -54.81 -30.00 24.30
C LYS A 2 -54.12 -29.18 23.22
N LYS A 3 -53.53 -28.05 23.61
CA LYS A 3 -52.50 -27.36 22.84
C LYS A 3 -51.17 -27.64 23.52
N VAL A 4 -50.12 -27.66 22.71
CA VAL A 4 -48.67 -27.51 23.00
C VAL A 4 -47.95 -28.67 22.34
N TYR A 5 -47.28 -28.39 21.22
CA TYR A 5 -45.99 -28.97 20.79
C TYR A 5 -45.57 -28.29 19.47
N ILE A 6 -45.32 -26.98 19.51
CA ILE A 6 -44.58 -26.27 18.44
C ILE A 6 -43.67 -25.24 19.13
N VAL A 7 -42.70 -25.71 19.92
CA VAL A 7 -41.61 -24.86 20.44
C VAL A 7 -40.24 -25.54 20.30
N GLY A 8 -40.18 -26.86 20.03
CA GLY A 8 -38.93 -27.62 19.99
C GLY A 8 -38.15 -27.62 18.67
N ILE A 9 -38.66 -27.01 17.59
CA ILE A 9 -38.00 -27.05 16.27
C ILE A 9 -37.28 -25.73 15.95
N LEU A 10 -37.69 -24.61 16.56
CA LEU A 10 -37.14 -23.29 16.20
C LEU A 10 -35.77 -23.00 16.86
N THR A 11 -35.47 -23.60 18.02
CA THR A 11 -34.18 -23.40 18.71
C THR A 11 -33.05 -24.26 18.13
N THR A 12 -33.36 -25.42 17.54
CA THR A 12 -32.34 -26.30 16.95
C THR A 12 -31.83 -25.78 15.61
N ILE A 13 -32.66 -25.05 14.85
CA ILE A 13 -32.26 -24.45 13.56
C ILE A 13 -31.30 -23.27 13.76
N VAL A 14 -31.46 -22.50 14.85
CA VAL A 14 -30.57 -21.38 15.16
C VAL A 14 -29.18 -21.86 15.60
N LEU A 15 -29.08 -23.03 16.23
CA LEU A 15 -27.77 -23.57 16.62
C LEU A 15 -26.99 -24.17 15.43
N ILE A 16 -27.68 -24.74 14.43
CA ILE A 16 -27.01 -25.25 13.23
C ILE A 16 -26.58 -24.09 12.32
N LEU A 17 -27.39 -23.05 12.16
CA LEU A 17 -26.97 -21.83 11.42
C LEU A 17 -25.88 -21.02 12.16
N GLY A 18 -25.86 -21.03 13.49
CA GLY A 18 -24.80 -20.40 14.29
C GLY A 18 -23.46 -21.13 14.23
N VAL A 19 -23.46 -22.45 14.03
CA VAL A 19 -22.23 -23.24 13.83
C VAL A 19 -21.72 -23.14 12.39
N PHE A 20 -22.59 -22.90 11.39
CA PHE A 20 -22.17 -22.61 10.02
C PHE A 20 -21.69 -21.17 9.79
N TYR A 21 -21.98 -20.23 10.69
CA TYR A 21 -21.41 -18.86 10.64
C TYR A 21 -20.02 -18.75 11.31
N PHE A 22 -19.56 -19.82 11.96
CA PHE A 22 -18.24 -19.88 12.62
C PHE A 22 -17.27 -20.89 12.00
N ALA A 23 -17.53 -21.30 10.75
CA ALA A 23 -16.44 -21.59 9.83
C ALA A 23 -15.97 -20.27 9.22
N GLN A 24 -15.45 -19.36 10.04
CA GLN A 24 -14.52 -18.36 9.53
C GLN A 24 -13.38 -19.16 8.92
N ASN A 25 -13.34 -19.18 7.59
CA ASN A 25 -12.26 -19.66 6.76
C ASN A 25 -10.91 -19.20 7.34
N ASN A 26 -10.31 -20.03 8.20
CA ASN A 26 -8.91 -19.97 8.59
C ASN A 26 -8.05 -20.66 7.53
N SER A 27 -8.43 -20.57 6.25
CA SER A 27 -7.56 -20.80 5.11
C SER A 27 -6.71 -19.55 4.89
N GLY A 28 -5.84 -19.26 5.86
CA GLY A 28 -4.77 -18.28 5.65
C GLY A 28 -3.94 -18.74 4.46
N VAL A 29 -3.66 -17.83 3.52
CA VAL A 29 -2.77 -18.16 2.40
C VAL A 29 -1.40 -18.50 2.97
N ASP A 30 -0.86 -19.67 2.64
CA ASP A 30 0.52 -20.02 2.96
C ASP A 30 1.47 -19.27 2.02
N LEU A 31 2.16 -18.29 2.58
CA LEU A 31 3.12 -17.45 1.86
C LEU A 31 4.56 -18.01 1.91
N THR A 32 4.83 -19.08 2.68
CA THR A 32 6.21 -19.57 2.89
C THR A 32 6.85 -20.13 1.62
N THR A 33 6.05 -20.47 0.62
CA THR A 33 6.47 -20.99 -0.68
C THR A 33 6.47 -19.94 -1.79
N VAL A 34 6.08 -18.69 -1.49
CA VAL A 34 5.96 -17.62 -2.48
C VAL A 34 7.29 -16.94 -2.69
N THR A 35 7.75 -16.89 -3.95
CA THR A 35 8.90 -16.06 -4.32
C THR A 35 8.60 -14.59 -4.04
N VAL A 36 9.45 -13.96 -3.22
CA VAL A 36 9.36 -12.54 -2.90
C VAL A 36 9.53 -11.72 -4.17
N GLN A 37 8.51 -10.93 -4.51
CA GLN A 37 8.56 -10.08 -5.69
C GLN A 37 7.55 -8.95 -5.62
N PHE A 38 7.90 -7.85 -6.28
CA PHE A 38 6.95 -6.83 -6.65
C PHE A 38 6.28 -7.19 -7.97
N LEU A 39 5.00 -6.83 -8.09
CA LEU A 39 4.16 -7.17 -9.23
C LEU A 39 3.92 -5.94 -10.10
N PRO A 40 3.79 -6.11 -11.43
CA PRO A 40 3.35 -5.02 -12.29
C PRO A 40 1.93 -4.58 -11.89
N ASP A 41 1.59 -3.33 -12.25
CA ASP A 41 0.27 -2.78 -11.92
C ASP A 41 -0.85 -3.66 -12.49
N ASN A 42 -1.67 -4.19 -11.57
CA ASN A 42 -2.80 -5.09 -11.78
C ASN A 42 -4.12 -4.44 -11.36
N SER A 43 -4.16 -3.10 -11.43
CA SER A 43 -5.38 -2.32 -11.31
C SER A 43 -6.22 -2.48 -12.58
N THR A 44 -7.46 -2.01 -12.55
CA THR A 44 -8.34 -1.96 -13.73
C THR A 44 -7.74 -1.16 -14.90
N TYR A 45 -6.80 -0.25 -14.62
CA TYR A 45 -6.08 0.54 -15.62
C TYR A 45 -4.72 -0.07 -16.01
N GLY A 46 -4.24 -1.05 -15.24
CA GLY A 46 -2.99 -1.76 -15.46
C GLY A 46 -3.13 -2.88 -16.49
N LYS A 47 -1.98 -3.48 -16.87
CA LYS A 47 -1.91 -4.63 -17.78
C LYS A 47 -1.44 -5.92 -17.08
N GLY A 48 -1.15 -5.86 -15.78
CA GLY A 48 -0.68 -7.00 -15.00
C GLY A 48 -1.81 -7.97 -14.69
N THR A 49 -1.66 -9.22 -15.13
CA THR A 49 -2.56 -10.31 -14.75
C THR A 49 -2.04 -11.01 -13.50
N LEU A 50 -2.89 -11.19 -12.50
CA LEU A 50 -2.57 -11.99 -11.32
C LEU A 50 -2.78 -13.47 -11.59
N THR A 51 -1.87 -14.29 -11.10
CA THR A 51 -2.10 -15.74 -10.99
C THR A 51 -3.25 -16.02 -10.00
N PRO A 52 -3.88 -17.20 -10.05
CA PRO A 52 -4.94 -17.55 -9.09
C PRO A 52 -4.50 -17.43 -7.62
N GLN A 53 -3.26 -17.81 -7.30
CA GLN A 53 -2.71 -17.67 -5.96
C GLN A 53 -2.55 -16.20 -5.55
N GLN A 54 -2.05 -15.34 -6.45
CA GLN A 54 -1.94 -13.91 -6.19
C GLN A 54 -3.31 -13.24 -6.03
N GLN A 55 -4.33 -13.67 -6.78
CA GLN A 55 -5.69 -13.18 -6.60
C GLN A 55 -6.24 -13.53 -5.21
N GLN A 56 -6.02 -14.77 -4.74
CA GLN A 56 -6.40 -15.17 -3.38
C GLN A 56 -5.68 -14.32 -2.32
N ILE A 57 -4.38 -14.05 -2.51
CA ILE A 57 -3.61 -13.17 -1.62
C ILE A 57 -4.23 -11.76 -1.59
N LYS A 58 -4.52 -11.19 -2.78
CA LYS A 58 -5.16 -9.88 -2.92
C LYS A 58 -6.50 -9.83 -2.19
N ASP A 59 -7.33 -10.87 -2.33
CA ASP A 59 -8.65 -10.93 -1.70
C ASP A 59 -8.55 -10.99 -0.17
N VAL A 60 -7.63 -11.81 0.38
CA VAL A 60 -7.39 -11.86 1.83
C VAL A 60 -6.85 -10.55 2.37
N ALA A 61 -5.90 -9.93 1.65
CA ALA A 61 -5.35 -8.62 1.98
C ALA A 61 -6.44 -7.53 1.98
N PHE A 62 -7.31 -7.55 0.98
CA PHE A 62 -8.44 -6.63 0.86
C PHE A 62 -9.46 -6.80 1.99
N SER A 63 -9.80 -8.04 2.38
CA SER A 63 -10.66 -8.29 3.54
C SER A 63 -10.05 -7.75 4.85
N LEU A 64 -8.73 -7.79 5.00
CA LEU A 64 -8.06 -7.15 6.13
C LEU A 64 -8.20 -5.63 6.06
N LEU A 65 -7.99 -5.01 4.90
CA LEU A 65 -8.20 -3.56 4.71
C LEU A 65 -9.63 -3.14 5.05
N GLN A 66 -10.65 -3.91 4.64
CA GLN A 66 -12.04 -3.68 5.00
C GLN A 66 -12.26 -3.77 6.52
N LYS A 67 -11.70 -4.80 7.18
CA LYS A 67 -11.80 -4.98 8.64
C LYS A 67 -11.25 -3.78 9.41
N PHE A 68 -10.22 -3.11 8.90
CA PHE A 68 -9.61 -1.92 9.51
C PHE A 68 -10.14 -0.59 8.94
N ASN A 69 -11.27 -0.61 8.21
CA ASN A 69 -11.93 0.57 7.64
C ASN A 69 -11.07 1.37 6.64
N HIS A 70 -10.11 0.73 5.98
CA HIS A 70 -9.33 1.34 4.90
C HIS A 70 -9.96 1.13 3.52
N ALA A 71 -10.79 0.10 3.36
CA ALA A 71 -11.42 -0.27 2.09
C ALA A 71 -12.93 -0.50 2.22
N SER A 72 -13.65 -0.35 1.10
CA SER A 72 -15.06 -0.72 0.93
C SER A 72 -15.21 -1.54 -0.34
N GLU A 73 -16.25 -2.36 -0.46
CA GLU A 73 -16.44 -3.16 -1.68
C GLU A 73 -16.54 -2.28 -2.93
N GLU A 74 -17.13 -1.09 -2.80
CA GLU A 74 -17.28 -0.11 -3.88
C GLU A 74 -15.95 0.37 -4.48
N ASN A 75 -14.86 0.31 -3.73
CA ASN A 75 -13.55 0.76 -4.18
C ASN A 75 -12.54 -0.36 -4.40
N ARG A 76 -12.99 -1.63 -4.39
CA ARG A 76 -12.16 -2.82 -4.56
C ARG A 76 -11.27 -2.77 -5.81
N ASP A 77 -11.83 -2.33 -6.92
CA ASP A 77 -11.14 -2.24 -8.21
C ASP A 77 -9.99 -1.21 -8.20
N GLY A 78 -10.04 -0.25 -7.28
CA GLY A 78 -8.95 0.71 -7.06
C GLY A 78 -7.75 0.10 -6.35
N TYR A 79 -7.86 -1.11 -5.80
CA TYR A 79 -6.76 -1.78 -5.11
C TYR A 79 -5.94 -2.67 -6.06
N THR A 80 -4.62 -2.46 -6.06
CA THR A 80 -3.61 -3.28 -6.74
C THR A 80 -2.83 -4.08 -5.69
N LEU A 81 -2.51 -5.34 -6.00
CA LEU A 81 -1.53 -6.10 -5.23
C LEU A 81 -0.14 -5.73 -5.76
N LEU A 82 0.57 -4.87 -5.05
CA LEU A 82 1.83 -4.29 -5.53
C LEU A 82 3.03 -5.20 -5.25
N GLY A 83 2.99 -5.99 -4.18
CA GLY A 83 4.07 -6.92 -3.87
C GLY A 83 3.68 -7.98 -2.87
N VAL A 84 4.39 -9.11 -2.95
CA VAL A 84 4.15 -10.29 -2.13
C VAL A 84 5.48 -10.77 -1.57
N GLY A 85 5.62 -10.74 -0.25
CA GLY A 85 6.70 -11.39 0.48
C GLY A 85 6.20 -12.66 1.19
N HIS A 86 7.08 -13.26 1.99
CA HIS A 86 6.76 -14.45 2.79
C HIS A 86 5.88 -14.13 4.01
N THR A 87 5.93 -12.90 4.51
CA THR A 87 5.13 -12.46 5.68
C THR A 87 4.21 -11.29 5.36
N TYR A 88 4.71 -10.36 4.54
CA TYR A 88 4.00 -9.11 4.26
C TYR A 88 3.59 -9.02 2.80
N VAL A 89 2.47 -8.36 2.58
CA VAL A 89 2.01 -7.98 1.24
C VAL A 89 1.81 -6.48 1.19
N VAL A 90 2.02 -5.90 0.02
CA VAL A 90 1.83 -4.47 -0.21
C VAL A 90 0.63 -4.29 -1.12
N MET A 91 -0.35 -3.52 -0.66
CA MET A 91 -1.53 -3.14 -1.44
C MET A 91 -1.45 -1.65 -1.75
N ARG A 92 -1.75 -1.26 -2.99
CA ARG A 92 -1.88 0.14 -3.39
C ARG A 92 -3.33 0.45 -3.72
N TYR A 93 -3.85 1.54 -3.19
CA TYR A 93 -5.12 2.10 -3.58
C TYR A 93 -4.94 3.30 -4.52
N TYR A 94 -5.58 3.26 -5.69
CA TYR A 94 -5.70 4.37 -6.62
C TYR A 94 -7.09 5.02 -6.48
N PRO A 95 -7.20 6.13 -5.73
CA PRO A 95 -8.47 6.84 -5.60
C PRO A 95 -8.91 7.47 -6.92
N ALA A 96 -10.20 7.38 -7.25
CA ALA A 96 -10.76 7.92 -8.50
C ALA A 96 -10.65 9.45 -8.63
N THR A 97 -10.61 10.17 -7.51
CA THR A 97 -10.69 11.63 -7.45
C THR A 97 -9.49 12.29 -6.80
N SER A 98 -8.46 11.53 -6.43
CA SER A 98 -7.26 12.07 -5.78
C SER A 98 -6.00 11.73 -6.57
N LEU A 99 -5.03 12.62 -6.52
CA LEU A 99 -3.76 12.50 -7.24
C LEU A 99 -2.75 11.58 -6.54
N PHE A 100 -3.02 11.17 -5.29
CA PHE A 100 -2.05 10.45 -4.47
C PHE A 100 -2.50 9.01 -4.19
N PRO A 101 -1.76 8.00 -4.69
CA PRO A 101 -2.01 6.62 -4.30
C PRO A 101 -1.76 6.45 -2.80
N ARG A 102 -2.47 5.49 -2.19
CA ARG A 102 -2.25 5.10 -0.79
C ARG A 102 -1.73 3.68 -0.74
N ASP A 103 -0.54 3.51 -0.16
CA ASP A 103 0.07 2.20 -0.01
C ASP A 103 -0.15 1.67 1.40
N TYR A 104 -0.35 0.36 1.52
CA TYR A 104 -0.58 -0.34 2.77
C TYR A 104 0.33 -1.56 2.84
N VAL A 105 1.02 -1.73 3.97
CA VAL A 105 1.76 -2.96 4.31
C VAL A 105 0.86 -3.80 5.19
N ILE A 106 0.65 -5.05 4.80
CA ILE A 106 -0.28 -5.95 5.48
C ILE A 106 0.50 -7.16 5.92
N ASP A 107 0.52 -7.40 7.23
CA ASP A 107 1.09 -8.60 7.83
C ASP A 107 0.01 -9.69 7.82
N LEU A 108 0.12 -10.67 6.90
CA LEU A 108 -0.89 -11.73 6.82
C LEU A 108 -0.83 -12.67 8.03
N LYS A 109 0.32 -12.78 8.69
CA LYS A 109 0.51 -13.63 9.87
C LYS A 109 -0.09 -13.00 11.12
N LYS A 110 0.21 -11.72 11.39
CA LYS A 110 -0.33 -10.97 12.53
C LYS A 110 -1.70 -10.36 12.27
N ARG A 111 -2.16 -10.38 11.01
CA ARG A 111 -3.43 -9.79 10.55
C ARG A 111 -3.54 -8.30 10.90
N THR A 112 -2.46 -7.56 10.66
CA THR A 112 -2.38 -6.12 10.90
C THR A 112 -2.19 -5.36 9.60
N VAL A 113 -2.66 -4.11 9.56
CA VAL A 113 -2.50 -3.20 8.44
C VAL A 113 -1.70 -1.98 8.92
N HIS A 114 -0.72 -1.57 8.14
CA HIS A 114 0.04 -0.34 8.35
C HIS A 114 -0.04 0.54 7.10
N GLY A 115 -0.61 1.74 7.24
CA GLY A 115 -0.70 2.71 6.16
C GLY A 115 0.64 3.42 5.93
N LEU A 116 1.04 3.56 4.67
CA LEU A 116 2.20 4.32 4.20
C LEU A 116 1.74 5.56 3.41
N GLU A 117 0.64 6.17 3.86
CA GLU A 117 -0.01 7.31 3.22
C GLU A 117 0.96 8.50 3.07
N THR A 118 0.68 9.42 2.13
CA THR A 118 1.30 10.77 1.99
C THR A 118 2.60 10.91 1.18
N GLY A 119 2.96 9.93 0.34
CA GLY A 119 4.14 10.05 -0.52
C GLY A 119 3.94 9.51 -1.93
N TYR A 120 4.85 9.87 -2.84
CA TYR A 120 5.04 9.12 -4.07
C TYR A 120 5.86 7.89 -3.78
N SER A 121 5.54 6.79 -4.45
CA SER A 121 6.33 5.57 -4.35
C SER A 121 6.84 5.16 -5.72
N PHE A 122 8.13 4.87 -5.80
CA PHE A 122 8.75 4.25 -6.96
C PHE A 122 9.27 2.87 -6.58
N GLN A 123 9.19 1.95 -7.53
CA GLN A 123 9.61 0.58 -7.35
C GLN A 123 10.97 0.38 -8.03
N THR A 124 11.90 -0.23 -7.31
CA THR A 124 13.14 -0.79 -7.86
C THR A 124 13.00 -2.31 -7.97
N ARG A 125 14.07 -3.00 -8.36
CA ARG A 125 14.09 -4.46 -8.44
C ARG A 125 13.66 -5.12 -7.12
N ASP A 126 14.20 -4.64 -5.99
CA ASP A 126 14.08 -5.31 -4.69
C ASP A 126 13.49 -4.43 -3.58
N THR A 127 13.21 -3.15 -3.85
CA THR A 127 12.62 -2.21 -2.88
C THR A 127 11.53 -1.33 -3.48
N ILE A 128 10.58 -0.89 -2.64
CA ILE A 128 9.80 0.33 -2.93
C ILE A 128 10.41 1.46 -2.13
N VAL A 129 10.57 2.62 -2.76
CA VAL A 129 11.00 3.84 -2.09
C VAL A 129 9.85 4.82 -2.07
N TYR A 130 9.57 5.35 -0.89
CA TYR A 130 8.54 6.32 -0.56
C TYR A 130 9.18 7.69 -0.37
N ILE A 131 8.79 8.65 -1.20
CA ILE A 131 9.24 10.03 -1.16
C ILE A 131 8.11 10.85 -0.53
N PHE A 132 8.37 11.39 0.65
CA PHE A 132 7.51 12.34 1.35
C PHE A 132 8.08 13.74 1.19
N SER A 133 7.31 14.79 1.51
CA SER A 133 7.75 16.18 1.35
C SER A 133 9.08 16.51 2.05
N LYS A 134 9.36 15.92 3.21
CA LYS A 134 10.55 16.23 4.04
C LYS A 134 11.54 15.10 4.22
N ARG A 135 11.21 13.88 3.79
CA ARG A 135 12.01 12.67 4.03
C ARG A 135 11.72 11.58 3.01
N ILE A 136 12.60 10.59 2.93
CA ILE A 136 12.46 9.42 2.08
C ILE A 136 12.59 8.16 2.93
N ALA A 137 11.78 7.16 2.64
CA ALA A 137 11.88 5.84 3.24
C ALA A 137 11.90 4.75 2.17
N TYR A 138 12.41 3.57 2.47
CA TYR A 138 12.34 2.40 1.57
C TYR A 138 11.76 1.20 2.29
N LEU A 139 11.24 0.23 1.53
CA LEU A 139 10.68 -1.01 2.04
C LEU A 139 11.18 -2.20 1.22
N LYS A 140 11.72 -3.20 1.90
CA LYS A 140 11.88 -4.57 1.41
C LYS A 140 10.68 -5.40 1.90
N LEU A 141 10.09 -6.22 1.03
CA LEU A 141 8.83 -6.91 1.33
C LEU A 141 8.85 -7.69 2.66
N ASP A 142 9.92 -8.43 2.95
CA ASP A 142 9.99 -9.24 4.17
C ASP A 142 10.33 -8.48 5.46
N GLN A 143 10.58 -7.17 5.39
CA GLN A 143 10.84 -6.35 6.59
C GLN A 143 9.55 -5.87 7.26
N GLY A 144 8.47 -5.68 6.50
CA GLY A 144 7.17 -5.32 7.07
C GLY A 144 7.04 -3.91 7.64
N PHE A 145 8.08 -3.10 7.51
CA PHE A 145 8.09 -1.68 7.84
C PHE A 145 9.02 -0.95 6.87
N SER A 146 8.71 0.32 6.60
CA SER A 146 9.61 1.17 5.84
C SER A 146 10.72 1.70 6.75
N ILE A 147 11.92 1.84 6.18
CA ILE A 147 13.12 2.35 6.84
C ILE A 147 13.43 3.71 6.24
N GLU A 148 13.55 4.72 7.09
CA GLU A 148 13.92 6.07 6.66
C GLU A 148 15.37 6.12 6.19
N LEU A 149 15.63 6.82 5.09
CA LEU A 149 16.99 7.07 4.62
C LEU A 149 17.63 8.16 5.49
N PRO A 150 18.78 7.89 6.12
CA PRO A 150 19.33 8.76 7.17
C PRO A 150 19.70 10.17 6.68
N ASN A 151 20.02 10.33 5.39
CA ASN A 151 20.40 11.61 4.78
C ASN A 151 19.27 12.27 3.98
N SER A 152 18.02 11.83 4.18
CA SER A 152 16.87 12.32 3.42
C SER A 152 16.10 13.44 4.10
N LEU A 153 16.49 13.86 5.31
CA LEU A 153 15.80 14.96 5.98
C LEU A 153 16.12 16.30 5.29
N LEU A 154 15.07 17.03 4.92
CA LEU A 154 15.19 18.35 4.28
C LEU A 154 15.06 19.50 5.28
N GLY A 155 15.61 20.66 4.90
CA GLY A 155 15.44 21.92 5.63
C GLY A 155 13.99 22.44 5.62
N ALA A 156 13.72 23.48 6.41
CA ALA A 156 12.38 24.06 6.59
C ALA A 156 11.73 24.51 5.26
N ASP A 157 12.52 25.03 4.33
CA ASP A 157 12.06 25.60 3.05
C ASP A 157 12.28 24.66 1.85
N GLU A 158 12.74 23.43 2.11
CA GLU A 158 13.04 22.43 1.08
C GLU A 158 11.94 21.37 0.98
N THR A 159 11.66 20.89 -0.24
CA THR A 159 10.72 19.77 -0.50
C THR A 159 11.24 18.87 -1.61
N TYR A 160 10.87 17.58 -1.58
CA TYR A 160 11.13 16.65 -2.69
C TYR A 160 10.09 16.73 -3.81
N GLU A 161 8.92 17.31 -3.53
CA GLU A 161 7.83 17.45 -4.48
C GLU A 161 7.56 18.94 -4.75
N PRO A 162 7.36 19.35 -6.01
CA PRO A 162 6.83 20.68 -6.29
C PRO A 162 5.46 20.85 -5.66
N SER A 163 5.30 21.86 -4.81
CA SER A 163 4.05 22.20 -4.11
C SER A 163 2.82 22.37 -5.01
N ASP A 164 3.01 22.53 -6.31
CA ASP A 164 2.02 22.89 -7.32
C ASP A 164 1.87 21.87 -8.45
N GLY A 165 2.57 20.73 -8.43
CA GLY A 165 2.41 19.66 -9.43
C GLY A 165 2.79 20.03 -10.88
N LEU A 166 3.39 21.20 -11.10
CA LEU A 166 3.74 21.74 -12.43
C LEU A 166 5.16 21.38 -12.89
N LEU A 167 6.01 20.86 -12.01
CA LEU A 167 7.37 20.43 -12.36
C LEU A 167 7.43 18.92 -12.54
N PRO A 168 8.26 18.43 -13.49
CA PRO A 168 8.37 17.01 -13.77
C PRO A 168 8.76 16.26 -12.49
N LYS A 169 8.05 15.15 -12.26
CA LYS A 169 8.35 14.19 -11.20
C LYS A 169 9.82 13.80 -11.29
N PRO A 170 10.51 13.56 -10.16
CA PRO A 170 11.91 13.16 -10.16
C PRO A 170 12.11 12.03 -11.17
N GLU A 171 12.90 12.32 -12.20
CA GLU A 171 13.27 11.33 -13.20
C GLU A 171 14.26 10.40 -12.51
N VAL A 172 13.76 9.25 -12.07
CA VAL A 172 14.60 8.26 -11.39
C VAL A 172 15.50 7.64 -12.45
N ILE A 173 16.71 8.18 -12.60
CA ILE A 173 17.81 7.47 -13.27
C ILE A 173 18.18 6.31 -12.36
N GLN A 174 17.46 5.20 -12.53
CA GLN A 174 17.52 4.06 -11.64
C GLN A 174 18.76 3.22 -11.95
N THR A 175 19.65 3.08 -10.97
CA THR A 175 20.66 2.02 -10.97
C THR A 175 20.27 0.98 -9.92
N GLU A 176 20.95 -0.18 -9.91
CA GLU A 176 20.66 -1.23 -8.92
C GLU A 176 20.90 -0.78 -7.47
N SER A 177 21.73 0.24 -7.25
CA SER A 177 22.18 0.67 -5.92
C SER A 177 21.83 2.12 -5.58
N SER A 178 21.29 2.90 -6.53
CA SER A 178 20.99 4.30 -6.27
C SER A 178 19.79 4.84 -7.04
N PHE A 179 19.25 5.93 -6.50
CA PHE A 179 18.23 6.72 -7.18
C PHE A 179 18.49 8.21 -6.94
N ALA A 180 18.10 9.04 -7.91
CA ALA A 180 18.17 10.49 -7.79
C ALA A 180 16.76 11.06 -7.56
N VAL A 181 16.67 12.10 -6.75
CA VAL A 181 15.46 12.91 -6.57
C VAL A 181 15.81 14.39 -6.64
N SER A 182 14.87 15.16 -7.17
CA SER A 182 14.96 16.61 -7.18
C SER A 182 14.53 17.17 -5.82
N ILE A 183 15.29 18.13 -5.33
CA ILE A 183 14.99 18.93 -4.14
C ILE A 183 14.76 20.35 -4.60
N PHE A 184 13.65 20.90 -4.12
CA PHE A 184 13.17 22.23 -4.46
C PHE A 184 13.28 23.13 -3.22
N THR A 185 13.81 24.33 -3.40
CA THR A 185 13.76 25.39 -2.39
C THR A 185 12.84 26.49 -2.88
N ASN A 186 11.87 26.89 -2.07
CA ASN A 186 11.03 28.06 -2.36
C ASN A 186 11.82 29.31 -1.96
N GLU A 187 12.38 30.02 -2.94
CA GLU A 187 12.97 31.34 -2.74
C GLU A 187 11.90 32.39 -3.08
N SER A 188 11.33 33.04 -2.06
CA SER A 188 10.51 34.23 -2.28
C SER A 188 11.44 35.45 -2.37
N GLU A 189 11.78 35.90 -3.58
CA GLU A 189 12.31 37.26 -3.75
C GLU A 189 11.16 38.25 -3.95
N TYR A 190 11.36 39.47 -3.46
CA TYR A 190 10.37 40.53 -3.40
C TYR A 190 9.55 40.67 -4.69
N GLY A 191 8.24 40.41 -4.57
CA GLY A 191 7.24 40.65 -5.62
C GLY A 191 6.74 39.39 -6.30
N SER A 192 5.70 38.75 -5.73
CA SER A 192 4.75 37.78 -6.34
C SER A 192 5.27 36.62 -7.22
N VAL A 193 6.57 36.48 -7.45
CA VAL A 193 7.18 35.42 -8.27
C VAL A 193 8.01 34.55 -7.35
N GLU A 194 7.54 33.33 -7.09
CA GLU A 194 8.30 32.31 -6.38
C GLU A 194 9.36 31.73 -7.32
N HIS A 195 10.64 31.95 -7.01
CA HIS A 195 11.73 31.29 -7.71
C HIS A 195 11.98 29.93 -7.03
N LYS A 196 11.85 28.85 -7.80
CA LYS A 196 12.17 27.50 -7.31
C LYS A 196 13.57 27.12 -7.75
N LYS A 197 14.49 27.00 -6.78
CA LYS A 197 15.81 26.43 -7.05
C LYS A 197 15.70 24.91 -6.99
N VAL A 198 16.22 24.25 -8.03
CA VAL A 198 16.23 22.78 -8.13
C VAL A 198 17.65 22.27 -8.02
N ARG A 199 17.87 21.27 -7.18
CA ARG A 199 19.10 20.47 -7.16
C ARG A 199 18.76 18.99 -7.11
N GLU A 200 19.58 18.16 -7.70
CA GLU A 200 19.43 16.70 -7.59
C GLU A 200 20.23 16.18 -6.39
N GLN A 201 19.68 15.17 -5.73
CA GLN A 201 20.37 14.42 -4.70
C GLN A 201 20.23 12.92 -4.96
N THR A 202 21.37 12.24 -4.98
CA THR A 202 21.45 10.80 -5.15
C THR A 202 21.49 10.11 -3.79
N PHE A 203 20.65 9.09 -3.64
CA PHE A 203 20.57 8.26 -2.46
C PHE A 203 21.03 6.84 -2.80
N GLN A 204 21.79 6.25 -1.88
CA GLN A 204 22.19 4.84 -1.98
C GLN A 204 21.12 3.97 -1.31
N ILE A 205 20.75 2.88 -1.96
CA ILE A 205 19.86 1.87 -1.41
C ILE A 205 20.74 0.88 -0.61
N PRO A 206 20.44 0.64 0.68
CA PRO A 206 21.19 -0.30 1.51
C PRO A 206 21.04 -1.77 1.10
#